data_AF-A0A0Q4XB47-F1
#
_entry.id   AF-A0A0Q4XB47-F1
#
_cell.length_a   1.000
_cell.length_b   1.000
_cell.length_c   1.000
_cell.angle_alpha   90.00
_cell.angle_beta   90.00
_cell.angle_gamma   90.00
#
_symmetry.space_group_name_H-M   'P 1'
#
loop_
_entity.id
_entity.type
_entity.pdbx_description
1 polymer ?
#
loop_
_entity_poly.entity_id
_entity_poly.type
_entity_poly.pdbx_seq_one_letter_code
_entity_poly.pdbx_strand_id
1 'polypeptide(L)'
;MISLDTPFLVSVLQIVWIDLLLSGDNAVVIALACRALPPRQRRIGMLLGAGTAVALRIVFALVVSWLLAVPLLRVVGGGLLLWIAVKLALGEDEDAHAVDESTSLWRAVRTIAVADAVMSLDNVVAIAAAAKGHAELFVFGLLLSIPLIVMGAALITRLLQRFPAIVWAGAGLLGWIAGEMIATDPLFAGGLAGLPHAATWAAAAGAILVVAVAALLTRRRTVRTRASDAVQRG
;
A
#
# COMPACT_ATOMS: atom_id res chain seq x y z
N MET A 1 0.11 22.31 17.06
CA MET A 1 1.48 21.96 17.54
C MET A 1 1.62 20.47 17.33
N ILE A 2 2.58 20.04 16.51
CA ILE A 2 2.82 18.61 16.27
C ILE A 2 3.53 18.07 17.53
N SER A 3 2.79 17.37 18.39
CA SER A 3 3.39 16.64 19.51
C SER A 3 4.02 15.36 18.97
N LEU A 4 5.33 15.20 19.13
CA LEU A 4 6.10 14.01 18.74
C LEU A 4 5.84 12.85 19.72
N ASP A 5 4.58 12.51 19.94
CA ASP A 5 4.20 11.45 20.88
C ASP A 5 4.43 10.06 20.23
N THR A 6 4.64 9.01 21.03
CA THR A 6 4.85 7.63 20.52
C THR A 6 3.80 7.18 19.48
N PRO A 7 2.49 7.48 19.63
CA PRO A 7 1.49 7.14 18.62
C PRO A 7 1.67 7.88 17.29
N PHE A 8 2.16 9.13 17.33
CA PHE A 8 2.47 9.94 16.15
C PHE A 8 3.57 9.25 15.32
N LEU A 9 4.68 8.91 15.97
CA LEU A 9 5.83 8.27 15.33
C LEU A 9 5.46 6.90 14.74
N VAL A 10 4.68 6.10 15.47
CA VAL A 10 4.20 4.79 15.00
C VAL A 10 3.33 4.95 13.76
N SER A 11 2.40 5.91 13.75
CA SER A 11 1.50 6.12 12.61
C SER A 11 2.25 6.61 11.37
N VAL A 12 3.18 7.55 11.52
CA VAL A 12 4.03 8.02 10.41
C VAL A 12 4.88 6.87 9.86
N LEU A 13 5.48 6.07 10.74
CA LEU A 13 6.27 4.92 10.32
C LEU A 13 5.43 3.88 9.59
N GLN A 14 4.20 3.60 10.06
CA GLN A 14 3.26 2.72 9.39
C GLN A 14 2.89 3.23 8.00
N ILE A 15 2.58 4.53 7.87
CA ILE A 15 2.24 5.14 6.58
C ILE A 15 3.42 5.02 5.61
N VAL A 16 4.63 5.41 6.03
CA VAL A 16 5.85 5.29 5.22
C VAL A 16 6.09 3.83 4.83
N TRP A 17 5.89 2.89 5.76
CA TRP A 17 6.10 1.47 5.50
C TRP A 17 5.10 0.89 4.50
N ILE A 18 3.80 1.19 4.66
CA ILE A 18 2.74 0.75 3.74
C ILE A 18 2.96 1.36 2.36
N ASP A 19 3.22 2.67 2.30
CA ASP A 19 3.47 3.39 1.06
C ASP A 19 4.68 2.81 0.33
N LEU A 20 5.75 2.50 1.06
CA LEU A 20 6.93 1.90 0.46
C LEU A 20 6.68 0.50 -0.12
N LEU A 21 5.89 -0.30 0.59
CA LEU A 21 5.66 -1.70 0.26
C LEU A 21 4.69 -1.86 -0.93
N LEU A 22 3.73 -0.95 -1.07
CA LEU A 22 2.78 -0.90 -2.20
C LEU A 22 3.21 0.08 -3.32
N SER A 23 4.38 0.73 -3.24
CA SER A 23 4.83 1.71 -4.24
C SER A 23 6.17 1.33 -4.91
N GLY A 24 6.63 0.09 -4.72
CA GLY A 24 7.89 -0.40 -5.30
C GLY A 24 7.89 -0.42 -6.84
N ASP A 25 6.72 -0.70 -7.40
CA ASP A 25 6.31 -0.78 -8.80
C ASP A 25 5.89 0.59 -9.39
N ASN A 26 5.34 1.48 -8.57
CA ASN A 26 5.05 2.88 -8.95
C ASN A 26 6.32 3.62 -9.43
N ALA A 27 7.49 3.34 -8.85
CA ALA A 27 8.75 3.92 -9.30
C ALA A 27 9.17 3.43 -10.69
N VAL A 28 8.86 2.17 -11.03
CA VAL A 28 9.13 1.58 -12.35
C VAL A 28 8.22 2.20 -13.40
N VAL A 29 6.93 2.40 -13.10
CA VAL A 29 5.98 3.10 -13.96
C VAL A 29 6.44 4.53 -14.26
N ILE A 30 6.88 5.28 -13.25
CA ILE A 30 7.45 6.63 -13.42
C ILE A 30 8.68 6.60 -14.33
N ALA A 31 9.58 5.64 -14.12
CA ALA A 31 10.81 5.49 -14.91
C ALA A 31 10.54 5.10 -16.37
N LEU A 32 9.56 4.22 -16.61
CA LEU A 32 9.13 3.76 -17.94
C LEU A 32 8.41 4.87 -18.71
N ALA A 33 7.50 5.61 -18.07
CA ALA A 33 6.77 6.72 -18.69
C ALA A 33 7.71 7.86 -19.13
N CYS A 34 8.79 8.08 -18.37
CA CYS A 34 9.79 9.11 -18.64
C CYS A 34 10.97 8.63 -19.50
N ARG A 35 11.01 7.36 -19.96
CA ARG A 35 12.19 6.79 -20.62
C ARG A 35 12.54 7.43 -21.96
N ALA A 36 11.53 7.87 -22.70
CA ALA A 36 11.66 8.48 -24.03
C ALA A 36 11.85 10.01 -23.99
N LEU A 37 11.93 10.62 -22.78
CA LEU A 37 12.17 12.05 -22.64
C LEU A 37 13.66 12.42 -22.80
N PRO A 38 13.98 13.61 -23.36
CA PRO A 38 15.35 14.11 -23.41
C PRO A 38 16.01 14.12 -22.02
N PRO A 39 17.34 13.91 -21.89
CA PRO A 39 18.01 13.73 -20.60
C PRO A 39 17.75 14.84 -19.57
N ARG A 40 17.64 16.10 -20.03
CA ARG A 40 17.30 17.25 -19.17
C ARG A 40 15.83 17.26 -18.72
N GLN A 41 14.91 16.82 -19.59
CA GLN A 41 13.48 16.75 -19.29
C GLN A 41 13.10 15.52 -18.47
N ARG A 42 13.86 14.43 -18.58
CA ARG A 42 13.59 13.17 -17.86
C ARG A 42 13.58 13.37 -16.34
N ARG A 43 14.54 14.11 -15.78
CA ARG A 43 14.57 14.43 -14.33
C ARG A 43 13.38 15.27 -13.90
N ILE A 44 13.03 16.27 -14.70
CA ILE A 44 11.87 17.13 -14.45
C ILE A 44 10.57 16.31 -14.55
N GLY A 45 10.47 15.41 -15.52
CA GLY A 45 9.34 14.50 -15.68
C GLY A 45 9.17 13.54 -14.51
N MET A 46 10.27 12.98 -13.99
CA MET A 46 10.23 12.14 -12.79
C MET A 46 9.80 12.94 -11.55
N LEU A 47 10.31 14.16 -11.36
CA LEU A 47 9.93 15.03 -10.24
C LEU A 47 8.46 15.47 -10.31
N LEU A 48 8.01 15.94 -11.47
CA LEU A 48 6.61 16.34 -11.69
C LEU A 48 5.66 15.15 -11.61
N GLY A 49 6.05 14.00 -12.16
CA GLY A 49 5.28 12.76 -12.08
C GLY A 49 5.11 12.29 -10.64
N ALA A 50 6.20 12.19 -9.87
CA ALA A 50 6.16 11.84 -8.46
C ALA A 50 5.34 12.85 -7.63
N GLY A 51 5.50 14.15 -7.88
CA GLY A 51 4.72 15.18 -7.21
C GLY A 51 3.22 15.08 -7.53
N THR A 52 2.86 14.76 -8.77
CA THR A 52 1.47 14.60 -9.20
C THR A 52 0.82 13.37 -8.57
N ALA A 53 1.52 12.23 -8.55
CA ALA A 53 1.07 11.00 -7.88
C ALA A 53 0.79 11.26 -6.40
N VAL A 54 1.72 11.92 -5.71
CA VAL A 54 1.55 12.23 -4.29
C VAL A 54 0.39 13.19 -4.05
N ALA A 55 0.25 14.24 -4.85
CA ALA A 55 -0.89 15.14 -4.74
C ALA A 55 -2.23 14.41 -4.91
N LEU A 56 -2.31 13.49 -5.88
CA LEU A 56 -3.50 12.68 -6.11
C LEU A 56 -3.80 11.77 -4.91
N ARG A 57 -2.77 11.12 -4.36
CA ARG A 57 -2.85 10.28 -3.16
C ARG A 57 -3.33 11.07 -1.94
N ILE A 58 -2.91 12.34 -1.80
CA ILE A 58 -3.42 13.23 -0.74
C ILE A 58 -4.92 13.45 -0.89
N VAL A 59 -5.35 13.83 -2.10
CA VAL A 59 -6.75 14.12 -2.38
C VAL A 59 -7.62 12.89 -2.10
N PHE A 60 -7.23 11.71 -2.60
CA PHE A 60 -7.99 10.49 -2.39
C PHE A 60 -8.05 10.09 -0.92
N ALA A 61 -6.97 10.18 -0.17
CA ALA A 61 -6.98 9.84 1.25
C ALA A 61 -7.86 10.79 2.08
N LEU A 62 -7.90 12.08 1.74
CA LEU A 62 -8.84 13.01 2.38
C LEU A 62 -10.29 12.61 2.08
N VAL A 63 -10.61 12.30 0.81
CA VAL A 63 -11.95 11.86 0.41
C VAL A 63 -12.34 10.55 1.10
N VAL A 64 -11.46 9.54 1.10
CA VAL A 64 -11.70 8.25 1.74
C VAL A 64 -11.78 8.37 3.26
N SER A 65 -10.97 9.22 3.89
CA SER A 65 -11.05 9.47 5.33
C SER A 65 -12.41 10.04 5.74
N TRP A 66 -12.98 10.93 4.92
CA TRP A 66 -14.34 11.41 5.10
C TRP A 66 -15.37 10.31 4.87
N LEU A 67 -15.16 9.46 3.86
CA LEU A 67 -16.05 8.34 3.56
C LEU A 67 -16.07 7.30 4.68
N LEU A 68 -14.91 6.97 5.29
CA LEU A 68 -14.76 6.02 6.40
C LEU A 68 -15.39 6.50 7.73
N ALA A 69 -15.93 7.72 7.78
CA ALA A 69 -16.82 8.15 8.86
C ALA A 69 -18.22 7.53 8.74
N VAL A 70 -18.60 7.01 7.56
CA VAL A 70 -19.86 6.31 7.33
C VAL A 70 -19.79 4.91 7.97
N PRO A 71 -20.79 4.50 8.76
CA PRO A 71 -20.86 3.15 9.33
C PRO A 71 -20.78 2.07 8.24
N LEU A 72 -20.26 0.89 8.57
CA LEU A 72 -20.03 -0.25 7.67
C LEU A 72 -18.90 -0.04 6.65
N LEU A 73 -18.55 1.22 6.34
CA LEU A 73 -17.49 1.49 5.38
C LEU A 73 -16.10 1.09 5.90
N ARG A 74 -15.88 1.14 7.23
CA ARG A 74 -14.64 0.63 7.84
C ARG A 74 -14.56 -0.88 7.77
N VAL A 75 -15.69 -1.58 7.84
CA VAL A 75 -15.76 -3.03 7.63
C VAL A 75 -15.39 -3.38 6.20
N VAL A 76 -15.96 -2.68 5.22
CA VAL A 76 -15.65 -2.88 3.80
C VAL A 76 -14.18 -2.56 3.51
N GLY A 77 -13.69 -1.42 3.98
CA GLY A 77 -12.28 -1.04 3.83
C GLY A 77 -11.34 -2.04 4.50
N GLY A 78 -11.75 -2.62 5.64
CA GLY A 78 -10.97 -3.63 6.36
C GLY A 78 -10.93 -4.95 5.61
N GLY A 79 -12.04 -5.36 5.02
CA GLY A 79 -12.09 -6.50 4.12
C GLY A 79 -11.20 -6.31 2.89
N LEU A 80 -11.24 -5.12 2.27
CA LEU A 80 -10.35 -4.78 1.15
C LEU A 80 -8.88 -4.84 1.57
N LEU A 81 -8.56 -4.29 2.74
CA LEU A 81 -7.22 -4.34 3.31
C LEU A 81 -6.70 -5.75 3.56
N LEU A 82 -7.54 -6.65 4.10
CA LEU A 82 -7.17 -8.06 4.25
C LEU A 82 -6.86 -8.71 2.90
N TRP A 83 -7.65 -8.39 1.87
CA TRP A 83 -7.43 -8.90 0.52
C TRP A 83 -6.12 -8.40 -0.08
N ILE A 84 -5.84 -7.09 0.00
CA ILE A 84 -4.57 -6.48 -0.43
C ILE A 84 -3.40 -7.12 0.30
N ALA A 85 -3.50 -7.28 1.62
CA ALA A 85 -2.44 -7.84 2.45
C ALA A 85 -2.11 -9.30 2.05
N VAL A 86 -3.11 -10.11 1.71
CA VAL A 86 -2.90 -11.47 1.20
C VAL A 86 -2.27 -11.47 -0.19
N LYS A 87 -2.73 -10.62 -1.12
CA LYS A 87 -2.16 -10.50 -2.47
C LYS A 87 -0.69 -10.11 -2.44
N LEU A 88 -0.38 -9.09 -1.65
CA LEU A 88 0.96 -8.62 -1.39
C LEU A 88 1.88 -9.73 -0.85
N ALA A 89 1.43 -10.50 0.16
CA ALA A 89 2.21 -11.62 0.69
C ALA A 89 2.43 -12.74 -0.33
N LEU A 90 1.51 -12.90 -1.29
CA LEU A 90 1.61 -13.86 -2.37
C LEU A 90 2.58 -13.43 -3.48
N GLY A 91 3.08 -12.20 -3.45
CA GLY A 91 3.85 -11.62 -4.55
C GLY A 91 3.04 -11.55 -5.83
N GLU A 92 1.70 -11.41 -5.71
CA GLU A 92 0.87 -10.96 -6.81
C GLU A 92 1.10 -9.45 -6.95
N ASP A 93 2.30 -9.10 -7.42
CA ASP A 93 2.57 -7.75 -7.91
C ASP A 93 1.55 -7.47 -9.02
N GLU A 94 1.10 -6.22 -9.13
CA GLU A 94 0.20 -5.78 -10.18
C GLU A 94 0.94 -5.85 -11.53
N ASP A 95 1.03 -7.05 -12.09
CA ASP A 95 1.50 -7.36 -13.44
C ASP A 95 0.46 -6.86 -14.46
N ALA A 96 0.26 -5.55 -14.52
CA ALA A 96 -0.72 -4.93 -15.41
C ALA A 96 -0.32 -3.51 -15.86
N HIS A 97 0.96 -3.20 -16.01
CA HIS A 97 1.37 -1.88 -16.49
C HIS A 97 2.21 -1.96 -17.77
N ALA A 98 1.54 -2.30 -18.88
CA ALA A 98 2.00 -1.94 -20.22
C ALA A 98 1.85 -0.42 -20.37
N VAL A 99 2.86 0.32 -19.91
CA VAL A 99 2.88 1.79 -19.98
C VAL A 99 3.46 2.23 -21.31
N ASP A 100 2.65 2.94 -22.11
CA ASP A 100 3.10 3.55 -23.35
C ASP A 100 4.24 4.54 -23.08
N GLU A 101 5.32 4.41 -23.84
CA GLU A 101 6.41 5.38 -23.85
C GLU A 101 5.90 6.72 -24.37
N SER A 102 6.23 7.80 -23.66
CA SER A 102 5.75 9.13 -24.05
C SER A 102 6.92 10.06 -24.39
N THR A 103 6.82 10.74 -25.53
CA THR A 103 7.82 11.69 -26.04
C THR A 103 7.62 13.13 -25.52
N SER A 104 6.54 13.38 -24.79
CA SER A 104 6.17 14.69 -24.25
C SER A 104 6.06 14.65 -22.74
N LEU A 105 6.66 15.64 -22.07
CA LEU A 105 6.66 15.79 -20.62
C LEU A 105 5.23 15.73 -20.03
N TRP A 106 4.28 16.44 -20.65
CA TRP A 106 2.88 16.45 -20.21
C TRP A 106 2.20 15.09 -20.36
N ARG A 107 2.55 14.36 -21.43
CA ARG A 107 2.03 13.02 -21.66
C ARG A 107 2.60 12.02 -20.65
N ALA A 108 3.88 12.14 -20.31
CA ALA A 108 4.52 11.34 -19.26
C ALA A 108 3.83 11.56 -17.90
N VAL A 109 3.64 12.81 -17.50
CA VAL A 109 2.99 13.15 -16.23
C VAL A 109 1.55 12.64 -16.19
N ARG A 110 0.79 12.79 -17.28
CA ARG A 110 -0.58 12.26 -17.37
C ARG A 110 -0.62 10.73 -17.27
N THR A 111 0.29 10.03 -17.96
CA THR A 111 0.39 8.58 -17.89
C THR A 111 0.72 8.11 -16.48
N ILE A 112 1.65 8.79 -15.80
CA ILE A 112 1.99 8.53 -14.40
C ILE A 112 0.77 8.76 -13.49
N ALA A 113 0.06 9.87 -13.66
CA ALA A 113 -1.10 10.20 -12.84
C ALA A 113 -2.24 9.19 -13.02
N VAL A 114 -2.48 8.70 -14.24
CA VAL A 114 -3.51 7.69 -14.51
C VAL A 114 -3.10 6.33 -13.94
N ALA A 115 -1.84 5.93 -14.13
CA ALA A 115 -1.34 4.69 -13.58
C ALA A 115 -1.40 4.70 -12.04
N ASP A 116 -0.91 5.77 -11.41
CA ASP A 116 -1.01 5.95 -9.96
C ASP A 116 -2.47 6.05 -9.50
N ALA A 117 -3.40 6.64 -10.25
CA ALA A 117 -4.81 6.65 -9.85
C ALA A 117 -5.43 5.25 -9.79
N VAL A 118 -5.11 4.40 -10.77
CA VAL A 118 -5.61 3.02 -10.86
C VAL A 118 -4.99 2.16 -9.76
N MET A 119 -3.69 2.32 -9.53
CA MET A 119 -2.89 1.56 -8.56
C MET A 119 -2.98 2.10 -7.13
N SER A 120 -3.36 3.36 -6.91
CA SER A 120 -3.39 3.94 -5.56
C SER A 120 -4.77 3.90 -4.92
N LEU A 121 -5.81 3.45 -5.62
CA LEU A 121 -7.17 3.43 -5.08
C LEU A 121 -7.27 2.49 -3.86
N ASP A 122 -6.62 1.34 -3.94
CA ASP A 122 -6.48 0.33 -2.90
C ASP A 122 -5.40 0.73 -1.86
N ASN A 123 -4.29 1.32 -2.29
CA ASN A 123 -3.27 1.90 -1.38
C ASN A 123 -3.86 3.01 -0.49
N VAL A 124 -4.74 3.85 -1.03
CA VAL A 124 -5.35 4.96 -0.28
C VAL A 124 -6.28 4.43 0.80
N VAL A 125 -7.05 3.37 0.55
CA VAL A 125 -7.90 2.76 1.59
C VAL A 125 -7.03 2.24 2.73
N ALA A 126 -5.88 1.65 2.40
CA ALA A 126 -4.91 1.19 3.39
C ALA A 126 -4.34 2.32 4.24
N ILE A 127 -3.94 3.42 3.60
CA ILE A 127 -3.32 4.54 4.29
C ILE A 127 -4.35 5.36 5.08
N ALA A 128 -5.55 5.55 4.55
CA ALA A 128 -6.65 6.23 5.25
C ALA A 128 -7.06 5.45 6.52
N ALA A 129 -7.06 4.12 6.46
CA ALA A 129 -7.26 3.26 7.62
C ALA A 129 -6.15 3.45 8.68
N ALA A 130 -4.90 3.50 8.23
CA ALA A 130 -3.74 3.68 9.11
C ALA A 130 -3.68 5.08 9.75
N ALA A 131 -4.20 6.11 9.07
CA ALA A 131 -4.17 7.50 9.52
C ALA A 131 -5.13 7.82 10.67
N LYS A 132 -6.08 6.91 10.99
CA LYS A 132 -7.02 7.01 12.14
C LYS A 132 -7.73 8.38 12.27
N GLY A 133 -7.97 9.06 11.15
CA GLY A 133 -8.65 10.37 11.11
C GLY A 133 -7.77 11.61 11.34
N HIS A 134 -6.46 11.46 11.52
CA HIS A 134 -5.54 12.60 11.65
C HIS A 134 -4.92 12.97 10.29
N ALA A 135 -5.62 13.81 9.53
CA ALA A 135 -5.19 14.25 8.20
C ALA A 135 -3.78 14.88 8.18
N GLU A 136 -3.37 15.56 9.25
CA GLU A 136 -2.04 16.17 9.38
C GLU A 136 -0.90 15.12 9.44
N LEU A 137 -1.12 13.98 10.11
CA LEU A 137 -0.16 12.86 10.17
C LEU A 137 0.11 12.30 8.77
N PHE A 138 -0.97 12.18 8.01
CA PHE A 138 -0.97 11.61 6.69
C PHE A 138 -0.24 12.51 5.68
N VAL A 139 -0.56 13.80 5.64
CA VAL A 139 0.12 14.74 4.74
C VAL A 139 1.61 14.81 5.05
N PHE A 140 2.00 14.84 6.32
CA PHE A 140 3.41 14.88 6.71
C PHE A 140 4.16 13.59 6.34
N GLY A 141 3.60 12.41 6.66
CA GLY A 141 4.21 11.12 6.34
C GLY A 141 4.36 10.90 4.83
N LEU A 142 3.38 11.37 4.04
CA LEU A 142 3.43 11.25 2.60
C LEU A 142 4.43 12.23 1.97
N LEU A 143 4.49 13.48 2.44
CA LEU A 143 5.51 14.44 2.00
C LEU A 143 6.94 13.95 2.33
N LEU A 144 7.12 13.28 3.47
CA LEU A 144 8.40 12.67 3.85
C LEU A 144 8.75 11.45 2.98
N SER A 145 7.75 10.73 2.46
CA SER A 145 7.95 9.53 1.65
C SER A 145 8.42 9.85 0.22
N ILE A 146 8.11 11.03 -0.32
CA ILE A 146 8.47 11.40 -1.71
C ILE A 146 9.99 11.37 -1.96
N PRO A 147 10.82 12.08 -1.17
CA PRO A 147 12.26 12.06 -1.38
C PRO A 147 12.82 10.66 -1.14
N LEU A 148 12.25 9.93 -0.17
CA LEU A 148 12.66 8.58 0.18
C LEU A 148 12.44 7.60 -0.97
N ILE A 149 11.29 7.67 -1.65
CA ILE A 149 10.95 6.83 -2.79
C ILE A 149 11.76 7.24 -4.02
N VAL A 150 11.83 8.54 -4.33
CA VAL A 150 12.54 9.02 -5.53
C VAL A 150 14.05 8.74 -5.45
N MET A 151 14.65 8.88 -4.27
CA MET A 151 16.08 8.60 -4.07
C MET A 151 16.37 7.14 -3.74
N GLY A 152 15.44 6.47 -3.06
CA GLY A 152 15.62 5.15 -2.47
C GLY A 152 14.96 4.01 -3.22
N ALA A 153 14.07 4.23 -4.19
CA ALA A 153 13.31 3.15 -4.85
C ALA A 153 14.21 1.99 -5.32
N ALA A 154 15.33 2.29 -6.00
CA ALA A 154 16.26 1.25 -6.44
C ALA A 154 16.92 0.48 -5.27
N LEU A 155 17.16 1.13 -4.14
CA LEU A 155 17.69 0.49 -2.93
C LEU A 155 16.61 -0.35 -2.24
N ILE A 156 15.39 0.18 -2.14
CA ILE A 156 14.24 -0.45 -1.51
C ILE A 156 13.84 -1.70 -2.28
N THR A 157 13.69 -1.61 -3.61
CA THR A 157 13.38 -2.77 -4.46
C THR A 157 14.44 -3.86 -4.30
N ARG A 158 15.73 -3.49 -4.29
CA ARG A 158 16.82 -4.44 -4.02
C ARG A 158 16.72 -5.04 -2.62
N LEU A 159 16.32 -4.26 -1.62
CA LEU A 159 16.16 -4.71 -0.24
C LEU A 159 14.99 -5.69 -0.12
N LEU A 160 13.84 -5.39 -0.73
CA LEU A 160 12.67 -6.27 -0.76
C LEU A 160 12.96 -7.58 -1.51
N GLN A 161 13.66 -7.51 -2.65
CA GLN A 161 14.13 -8.70 -3.38
C GLN A 161 15.14 -9.52 -2.57
N ARG A 162 16.01 -8.85 -1.81
CA ARG A 162 17.03 -9.50 -0.98
C ARG A 162 16.46 -10.11 0.29
N PHE A 163 15.45 -9.47 0.88
CA PHE A 163 14.80 -9.88 2.12
C PHE A 163 13.27 -9.96 1.93
N PRO A 164 12.76 -11.03 1.30
CA PRO A 164 11.32 -11.23 1.09
C PRO A 164 10.51 -11.24 2.39
N ALA A 165 11.14 -11.54 3.53
CA ALA A 165 10.51 -11.47 4.85
C ALA A 165 9.93 -10.09 5.17
N ILE A 166 10.45 -9.01 4.58
CA ILE A 166 9.94 -7.64 4.72
C ILE A 166 8.52 -7.53 4.14
N VAL A 167 8.25 -8.20 3.01
CA VAL A 167 6.92 -8.25 2.38
C VAL A 167 5.92 -8.95 3.30
N TRP A 168 6.32 -10.07 3.91
CA TRP A 168 5.49 -10.79 4.88
C TRP A 168 5.21 -9.96 6.15
N ALA A 169 6.20 -9.20 6.63
CA ALA A 169 6.01 -8.30 7.75
C ALA A 169 5.05 -7.15 7.41
N GLY A 170 5.16 -6.57 6.21
CA GLY A 170 4.23 -5.57 5.70
C GLY A 170 2.80 -6.08 5.54
N ALA A 171 2.63 -7.28 4.99
CA ALA A 171 1.33 -7.94 4.90
C ALA A 171 0.71 -8.20 6.28
N GLY A 172 1.51 -8.68 7.24
CA GLY A 172 1.05 -8.84 8.63
C GLY A 172 0.61 -7.51 9.26
N LEU A 173 1.35 -6.42 9.03
CA LEU A 173 0.99 -5.09 9.49
C LEU A 173 -0.32 -4.58 8.85
N LEU A 174 -0.52 -4.80 7.55
CA LEU A 174 -1.79 -4.46 6.90
C LEU A 174 -2.96 -5.28 7.46
N GLY A 175 -2.74 -6.56 7.74
CA GLY A 175 -3.72 -7.40 8.45
C GLY A 175 -4.05 -6.88 9.84
N TRP A 176 -3.06 -6.37 10.57
CA TRP A 176 -3.26 -5.71 11.86
C TRP A 176 -4.19 -4.50 11.75
N ILE A 177 -3.87 -3.60 10.82
CA ILE A 177 -4.64 -2.37 10.59
C ILE A 177 -6.07 -2.71 10.15
N ALA A 178 -6.23 -3.73 9.30
CA ALA A 178 -7.53 -4.20 8.86
C ALA A 178 -8.40 -4.71 10.02
N GLY A 179 -7.83 -5.53 10.89
CA GLY A 179 -8.51 -6.07 12.07
C GLY A 179 -8.90 -4.96 13.06
N GLU A 180 -7.99 -4.00 13.31
CA GLU A 180 -8.28 -2.82 14.14
C GLU A 180 -9.41 -1.98 13.52
N MET A 181 -9.36 -1.75 12.21
CA MET A 181 -10.35 -0.93 11.52
C MET A 181 -11.75 -1.55 11.52
N ILE A 182 -11.86 -2.88 11.36
CA ILE A 182 -13.15 -3.59 11.45
C ILE A 182 -13.72 -3.50 12.87
N ALA A 183 -12.89 -3.74 13.89
CA ALA A 183 -13.33 -3.74 15.28
C ALA A 183 -13.69 -2.35 15.82
N THR A 184 -13.20 -1.30 15.18
CA THR A 184 -13.50 0.10 15.53
C THR A 184 -14.62 0.69 14.67
N ASP A 185 -15.34 -0.11 13.87
CA ASP A 185 -16.51 0.36 13.13
C ASP A 185 -17.65 0.77 14.08
N PRO A 186 -18.33 1.91 13.85
CA PRO A 186 -19.47 2.36 14.66
C PRO A 186 -20.58 1.31 14.84
N LEU A 187 -20.74 0.39 13.89
CA LEU A 187 -21.69 -0.73 13.96
C LEU A 187 -21.40 -1.68 15.12
N PHE A 188 -20.11 -1.96 15.38
CA PHE A 188 -19.68 -2.91 16.42
C PHE A 188 -19.21 -2.20 17.70
N ALA A 189 -18.90 -0.91 17.63
CA ALA A 189 -18.40 -0.12 18.75
C ALA A 189 -19.30 -0.21 19.99
N GLY A 190 -20.63 -0.23 19.82
CA GLY A 190 -21.58 -0.35 20.93
C GLY A 190 -21.59 -1.74 21.60
N GLY A 191 -21.46 -2.82 20.83
CA GLY A 191 -21.43 -4.19 21.35
C GLY A 191 -20.06 -4.62 21.88
N LEU A 192 -18.98 -4.04 21.36
CA LEU A 192 -17.60 -4.30 21.76
C LEU A 192 -17.10 -3.39 22.88
N ALA A 193 -17.82 -2.32 23.22
CA ALA A 193 -17.45 -1.37 24.29
C ALA A 193 -17.26 -2.04 25.66
N GLY A 194 -17.88 -3.19 25.91
CA GLY A 194 -17.75 -3.96 27.15
C GLY A 194 -16.56 -4.92 27.19
N LEU A 195 -15.85 -5.13 26.08
CA LEU A 195 -14.73 -6.07 25.99
C LEU A 195 -13.40 -5.31 26.00
N PRO A 196 -12.63 -5.36 27.10
CA PRO A 196 -11.32 -4.73 27.13
C PRO A 196 -10.43 -5.34 26.03
N HIS A 197 -9.74 -4.48 25.28
CA HIS A 197 -8.73 -4.89 24.30
C HIS A 197 -9.30 -5.56 23.03
N ALA A 198 -10.62 -5.48 22.79
CA ALA A 198 -11.26 -6.06 21.61
C ALA A 198 -10.60 -5.63 20.28
N ALA A 199 -10.24 -4.35 20.15
CA ALA A 199 -9.55 -3.83 18.97
C ALA A 199 -8.16 -4.46 18.76
N THR A 200 -7.37 -4.66 19.83
CA THR A 200 -6.04 -5.28 19.72
C THR A 200 -6.12 -6.77 19.42
N TRP A 201 -7.13 -7.47 19.96
CA TRP A 201 -7.38 -8.87 19.61
C TRP A 201 -7.80 -9.03 18.16
N ALA A 202 -8.67 -8.14 17.66
CA ALA A 202 -9.07 -8.14 16.26
C ALA A 202 -7.90 -7.81 15.34
N ALA A 203 -7.05 -6.86 15.72
CA ALA A 203 -5.84 -6.53 14.98
C ALA A 203 -4.86 -7.72 14.92
N ALA A 204 -4.57 -8.36 16.06
CA ALA A 204 -3.75 -9.55 16.10
C ALA A 204 -4.34 -10.69 15.26
N ALA A 205 -5.66 -10.90 15.34
CA ALA A 205 -6.35 -11.90 14.54
C ALA A 205 -6.24 -11.60 13.03
N GLY A 206 -6.39 -10.34 12.63
CA GLY A 206 -6.23 -9.91 11.24
C GLY A 206 -4.81 -10.14 10.71
N ALA A 207 -3.79 -9.80 11.48
CA ALA A 207 -2.39 -10.07 11.12
C ALA A 207 -2.11 -11.57 10.96
N ILE A 208 -2.56 -12.38 11.92
CA ILE A 208 -2.42 -13.84 11.88
C ILE A 208 -3.17 -14.44 10.69
N LEU A 209 -4.40 -13.97 10.44
CA LEU A 209 -5.23 -14.44 9.33
C LEU A 209 -4.53 -14.22 7.99
N VAL A 210 -4.01 -13.01 7.74
CA VAL A 210 -3.29 -12.69 6.51
C VAL A 210 -2.09 -13.62 6.33
N VAL A 211 -1.23 -13.74 7.35
CA VAL A 211 -0.02 -14.56 7.27
C VAL A 211 -0.37 -16.04 7.08
N ALA A 212 -1.37 -16.56 7.78
CA ALA A 212 -1.80 -17.95 7.66
C ALA A 212 -2.41 -18.26 6.29
N VAL A 213 -3.30 -17.40 5.78
CA VAL A 213 -3.94 -17.56 4.48
C VAL A 213 -2.90 -17.46 3.37
N ALA A 214 -2.03 -16.44 3.40
CA ALA A 214 -0.96 -16.30 2.41
C ALA A 214 -0.02 -17.51 2.44
N ALA A 215 0.40 -17.98 3.62
CA ALA A 215 1.26 -19.16 3.73
C ALA A 215 0.60 -20.42 3.17
N LEU A 216 -0.71 -20.62 3.41
CA LEU A 216 -1.47 -21.74 2.87
C LEU A 216 -1.56 -21.68 1.34
N LEU A 217 -1.84 -20.50 0.78
CA LEU A 217 -1.97 -20.31 -0.66
C LEU A 217 -0.61 -20.46 -1.38
N THR A 218 0.49 -19.96 -0.81
CA THR A 218 1.85 -20.16 -1.34
C THR A 218 2.26 -21.63 -1.33
N ARG A 219 1.91 -22.39 -0.28
CA ARG A 219 2.12 -23.85 -0.22
C ARG A 219 1.33 -24.58 -1.30
N ARG A 220 0.09 -24.18 -1.56
CA ARG A 220 -0.74 -24.79 -2.62
C ARG A 220 -0.18 -24.52 -4.02
N ARG A 221 0.37 -23.32 -4.27
CA ARG A 221 1.00 -22.97 -5.54
C ARG A 221 2.22 -23.84 -5.82
N THR A 222 3.16 -23.90 -4.88
CA THR A 222 4.41 -24.67 -5.04
C THR A 222 4.18 -26.17 -5.24
N VAL A 223 3.17 -26.76 -4.60
CA VAL A 223 2.79 -28.17 -4.82
C VAL A 223 2.21 -28.37 -6.22
N ARG A 224 1.36 -27.45 -6.70
CA ARG A 224 0.74 -27.55 -8.02
C ARG A 224 1.75 -27.41 -9.16
N THR A 225 2.72 -26.49 -9.06
CA THR A 225 3.77 -26.32 -10.09
C THR A 225 4.63 -27.57 -10.24
N ARG A 226 5.04 -28.18 -9.11
CA ARG A 226 5.83 -29.42 -9.11
C ARG A 226 5.07 -30.61 -9.73
N ALA A 227 3.76 -30.69 -9.52
CA ALA A 227 2.94 -31.74 -10.12
C ALA A 227 2.83 -31.60 -11.64
N SER A 228 2.67 -30.38 -12.17
CA SER A 228 2.66 -30.11 -13.61
C SER A 228 4.01 -30.36 -14.29
N ASP A 229 5.13 -30.00 -13.65
CA ASP A 229 6.47 -30.25 -14.18
C ASP A 229 6.80 -31.76 -14.25
N ALA A 230 6.28 -32.55 -13.30
CA ALA A 230 6.46 -33.99 -13.29
C ALA A 230 5.68 -34.69 -14.42
N VAL A 231 4.52 -34.17 -14.80
CA VAL A 231 3.70 -34.70 -15.91
C VAL A 231 4.29 -34.36 -17.28
N GLN A 232 5.00 -33.24 -17.42
CA GLN A 232 5.63 -32.86 -18.70
C GLN A 232 6.98 -33.56 -18.98
N ARG A 233 7.60 -34.19 -17.98
CA ARG A 233 8.90 -34.88 -18.10
C ARG A 233 8.81 -36.40 -18.20
N GLY A 234 7.63 -36.98 -18.05
CA GLY A 234 7.36 -38.42 -18.22
C GLY A 234 6.67 -38.70 -19.54
#